data_AF-Q0W4V0-F1
#
_entry.id   AF-Q0W4V0-F1
#
_cell.length_a   1.000
_cell.length_b   1.000
_cell.length_c   1.000
_cell.angle_alpha   90.00
_cell.angle_beta   90.00
_cell.angle_gamma   90.00
#
_symmetry.space_group_name_H-M   'P 1'
#
loop_
_entity.id
_entity.type
_entity.pdbx_description
1 polymer ?
#
loop_
_entity_poly.entity_id
_entity_poly.type
_entity_poly.pdbx_seq_one_letter_code
_entity_poly.pdbx_strand_id
1 'polypeptide(L)'
;MFKCDLCGDGYKTKFIESKTYRKRGLFDTIGRGIGLAADVAGMNRIGDAFERGTDIINRRHQGMTPEWHKEYEKAFMLAQNEAMGHFHRCPSCRNYVCDADWNEEDSMCVECAPRENVEVTKARAQRMKDEIQEKAQQASVFTGQIERRTTVCPECGKPTGEGKFCNNCGAPLGLLQCPKCGARVAIGTRFCGECGNRMQ
;
A
#
# COMPACT_ATOMS: atom_id res chain seq x y z
N MET A 1 -21.85 1.23 16.15
CA MET A 1 -20.95 0.16 15.71
C MET A 1 -19.77 0.19 16.65
N PHE A 2 -19.58 -0.88 17.42
CA PHE A 2 -18.47 -0.98 18.37
C PHE A 2 -17.25 -1.43 17.60
N LYS A 3 -16.09 -0.86 17.88
CA LYS A 3 -14.85 -1.15 17.15
C LYS A 3 -13.76 -1.55 18.12
N CYS A 4 -12.88 -2.44 17.68
CA CYS A 4 -11.64 -2.73 18.38
C CYS A 4 -10.74 -1.49 18.35
N ASP A 5 -10.17 -1.12 19.50
CA ASP A 5 -9.24 0.01 19.60
C ASP A 5 -7.87 -0.27 18.94
N LEU A 6 -7.54 -1.55 18.67
CA LEU A 6 -6.29 -1.97 18.05
C LEU A 6 -6.43 -2.18 16.53
N CYS A 7 -7.16 -3.21 16.08
CA CYS A 7 -7.32 -3.49 14.65
C CYS A 7 -8.39 -2.63 13.94
N GLY A 8 -9.31 -1.99 14.68
CA GLY A 8 -10.42 -1.23 14.10
C GLY A 8 -11.61 -2.07 13.63
N ASP A 9 -11.57 -3.40 13.80
CA ASP A 9 -12.66 -4.30 13.41
C ASP A 9 -13.94 -3.97 14.16
N GLY A 10 -15.04 -3.89 13.43
CA GLY A 10 -16.33 -3.43 13.94
C GLY A 10 -17.33 -4.55 14.12
N TYR A 11 -17.98 -4.60 15.29
CA TYR A 11 -19.17 -5.43 15.50
C TYR A 11 -20.45 -4.61 15.30
N LYS A 12 -21.36 -5.15 14.48
CA LYS A 12 -22.68 -4.57 14.21
C LYS A 12 -23.75 -5.39 14.91
N THR A 13 -24.31 -4.80 15.97
CA THR A 13 -25.43 -5.37 16.74
C THR A 13 -26.67 -5.51 15.89
N LYS A 14 -27.58 -6.40 16.29
CA LYS A 14 -28.85 -6.59 15.58
C LYS A 14 -29.66 -5.29 15.60
N PHE A 15 -30.30 -5.00 14.46
CA PHE A 15 -31.20 -3.86 14.38
C PHE A 15 -32.50 -4.19 15.11
N ILE A 16 -32.91 -3.29 16.02
CA ILE A 16 -34.16 -3.40 16.77
C ILE A 16 -35.09 -2.29 16.29
N GLU A 17 -36.20 -2.68 15.66
CA GLU A 17 -37.22 -1.74 15.18
C GLU A 17 -38.02 -1.15 16.35
N SER A 18 -38.27 0.16 16.31
CA SER A 18 -39.16 0.83 17.26
C SER A 18 -40.62 0.71 16.82
N LYS A 19 -41.50 0.34 17.76
CA LYS A 19 -42.92 0.13 17.49
C LYS A 19 -43.66 1.47 17.39
N THR A 20 -43.18 2.47 18.13
CA THR A 20 -43.75 3.82 18.17
C THR A 20 -43.40 4.67 16.95
N TYR A 21 -42.24 4.48 16.31
CA TYR A 21 -41.83 5.23 15.12
C TYR A 21 -42.78 5.00 13.92
N ARG A 22 -43.31 3.79 13.78
CA ARG A 22 -44.25 3.44 12.70
C ARG A 22 -45.57 4.22 12.76
N LYS A 23 -45.95 4.76 13.94
CA LYS A 23 -47.15 5.59 14.10
C LYS A 23 -47.00 7.00 13.50
N ARG A 24 -45.77 7.47 13.24
CA ARG A 24 -45.53 8.82 12.68
C ARG A 24 -45.60 8.86 11.15
N GLY A 25 -45.34 7.74 10.47
CA GLY A 25 -45.45 7.63 9.01
C GLY A 25 -46.86 7.84 8.45
N LEU A 26 -47.89 7.83 9.31
CA LEU A 26 -49.26 8.17 8.95
C LEU A 26 -49.61 9.65 9.20
N PHE A 27 -48.85 10.36 10.04
CA PHE A 27 -49.13 11.74 10.45
C PHE A 27 -48.27 12.81 9.76
N ASP A 28 -47.10 12.46 9.23
CA ASP A 28 -46.20 13.43 8.55
C ASP A 28 -46.73 13.91 7.18
N THR A 29 -47.74 13.24 6.60
CA THR A 29 -48.36 13.64 5.31
C THR A 29 -49.32 14.84 5.46
N ILE A 30 -49.71 15.23 6.68
CA ILE A 30 -50.65 16.34 6.92
C ILE A 30 -49.92 17.67 7.17
N GLY A 31 -48.61 17.66 7.50
CA GLY A 31 -47.89 18.84 7.99
C GLY A 31 -46.96 19.57 7.00
N ARG A 32 -46.67 19.04 5.80
CA ARG A 32 -45.69 19.63 4.85
C ARG A 32 -46.34 20.30 3.63
N GLY A 33 -47.45 21.02 3.85
CA GLY A 33 -48.15 21.77 2.81
C GLY A 33 -47.63 23.18 2.54
N ILE A 34 -46.67 23.71 3.31
CA ILE A 34 -46.24 25.11 3.19
C ILE A 34 -44.71 25.18 3.36
N GLY A 35 -43.98 25.50 2.28
CA GLY A 35 -42.54 25.81 2.35
C GLY A 35 -41.64 25.09 1.34
N LEU A 36 -42.05 24.92 0.08
CA LEU A 36 -41.14 24.58 -1.02
C LEU A 36 -41.17 25.68 -2.07
N ALA A 37 -40.71 26.88 -1.70
CA ALA A 37 -40.38 27.95 -2.63
C ALA A 37 -39.50 29.00 -1.94
N ALA A 38 -38.18 28.81 -1.96
CA ALA A 38 -37.20 29.90 -2.02
C ALA A 38 -35.78 29.34 -2.25
N ASP A 39 -35.14 29.87 -3.30
CA ASP A 39 -33.71 29.91 -3.59
C ASP A 39 -32.99 28.65 -4.10
N VAL A 40 -33.21 28.42 -5.40
CA VAL A 40 -32.18 27.98 -6.34
C VAL A 40 -31.24 29.17 -6.62
N ALA A 41 -30.24 29.39 -5.77
CA ALA A 41 -29.10 30.24 -6.08
C ALA A 41 -27.88 29.83 -5.23
N GLY A 42 -26.92 29.12 -5.82
CA GLY A 42 -25.61 28.90 -5.21
C GLY A 42 -25.16 27.45 -4.99
N MET A 43 -25.40 26.56 -5.95
CA MET A 43 -24.71 25.25 -5.98
C MET A 43 -23.27 25.41 -6.50
N ASN A 44 -22.37 25.98 -5.69
CA ASN A 44 -20.93 26.05 -6.01
C ASN A 44 -20.03 26.00 -4.76
N ARG A 45 -20.39 25.18 -3.76
CA ARG A 45 -19.48 24.76 -2.68
C ARG A 45 -19.77 23.32 -2.23
N ILE A 46 -19.48 22.35 -3.09
CA ILE A 46 -19.40 20.92 -2.72
C ILE A 46 -17.91 20.57 -2.60
N GLY A 47 -17.21 21.26 -1.70
CA GLY A 47 -15.76 21.09 -1.47
C GLY A 47 -15.42 20.77 -0.02
N ASP A 48 -16.03 21.45 0.94
CA ASP A 48 -15.58 21.40 2.34
C ASP A 48 -16.69 20.98 3.31
N ALA A 49 -17.21 19.75 3.15
CA ALA A 49 -18.22 19.18 4.03
C ALA A 49 -17.81 17.85 4.69
N PHE A 50 -16.50 17.56 4.78
CA PHE A 50 -16.01 16.32 5.37
C PHE A 50 -15.54 16.44 6.85
N GLU A 51 -15.51 17.64 7.45
CA GLU A 51 -15.02 17.85 8.83
C GLU A 51 -16.04 18.47 9.80
N ARG A 52 -17.31 18.05 9.73
CA ARG A 52 -18.29 18.31 10.82
C ARG A 52 -19.03 17.03 11.19
N GLY A 53 -18.26 16.06 11.71
CA GLY A 53 -18.70 14.68 11.98
C GLY A 53 -19.38 14.41 13.32
N THR A 54 -19.60 15.40 14.20
CA THR A 54 -20.15 15.15 15.55
C THR A 54 -21.52 15.78 15.84
N ASP A 55 -21.91 16.86 15.14
CA ASP A 55 -23.18 17.59 15.38
C ASP A 55 -24.39 17.11 14.54
N ILE A 56 -24.26 15.98 13.85
CA ILE A 56 -25.33 15.42 13.00
C ILE A 56 -26.11 14.32 13.74
N ILE A 57 -25.51 13.67 14.73
CA ILE A 57 -26.16 12.57 15.46
C ILE A 57 -27.22 13.11 16.43
N ASN A 58 -26.93 14.24 17.10
CA ASN A 58 -27.86 14.83 18.09
C ASN A 58 -29.13 15.43 17.45
N ARG A 59 -29.07 15.86 16.18
CA ARG A 59 -30.24 16.37 15.44
C ARG A 59 -31.20 15.29 14.96
N ARG A 60 -30.82 14.00 14.97
CA ARG A 60 -31.67 12.91 14.45
C ARG A 60 -32.79 12.51 15.43
N HIS A 61 -32.67 12.86 16.71
CA HIS A 61 -33.59 12.39 17.76
C HIS A 61 -34.35 13.52 18.49
N GLN A 62 -34.19 14.77 18.06
CA GLN A 62 -34.96 15.91 18.60
C GLN A 62 -36.42 15.83 18.13
N GLY A 63 -37.39 15.94 19.05
CA GLY A 63 -38.83 15.90 18.75
C GLY A 63 -39.47 14.52 18.72
N MET A 64 -38.82 13.51 19.30
CA MET A 64 -39.39 12.17 19.51
C MET A 64 -40.23 12.12 20.80
N THR A 65 -41.18 11.17 20.89
CA THR A 65 -42.05 11.06 22.06
C THR A 65 -41.31 10.41 23.24
N PRO A 66 -41.73 10.65 24.49
CA PRO A 66 -41.16 9.97 25.66
C PRO A 66 -41.20 8.43 25.56
N GLU A 67 -42.23 7.86 24.92
CA GLU A 67 -42.37 6.42 24.71
C GLU A 67 -41.32 5.92 23.72
N TRP A 68 -41.07 6.66 22.65
CA TRP A 68 -40.00 6.34 21.70
C TRP A 68 -38.63 6.38 22.38
N HIS A 69 -38.37 7.38 23.23
CA HIS A 69 -37.12 7.45 24.00
C HIS A 69 -36.94 6.23 24.91
N LYS A 70 -38.02 5.75 25.55
CA LYS A 70 -37.98 4.51 26.36
C LYS A 70 -37.71 3.27 25.51
N GLU A 71 -38.28 3.18 24.31
CA GLU A 71 -38.02 2.07 23.37
C GLU A 71 -36.58 2.11 22.85
N TYR A 72 -36.10 3.31 22.51
CA TYR A 72 -34.73 3.54 22.05
C TYR A 72 -33.71 3.19 23.11
N GLU A 73 -33.90 3.64 24.35
CA GLU A 73 -32.98 3.33 25.46
C GLU A 73 -32.89 1.82 25.71
N LYS A 74 -34.03 1.12 25.68
CA LYS A 74 -34.07 -0.35 25.80
C LYS A 74 -33.32 -1.03 24.65
N ALA A 75 -33.55 -0.61 23.41
CA ALA A 75 -32.86 -1.13 22.25
C ALA A 75 -31.35 -0.85 22.31
N PHE A 76 -30.97 0.34 22.79
CA PHE A 76 -29.58 0.75 22.96
C PHE A 76 -28.87 -0.07 24.04
N MET A 77 -29.51 -0.31 25.18
CA MET A 77 -28.99 -1.21 26.23
C MET A 77 -28.79 -2.64 25.71
N LEU A 78 -29.76 -3.19 24.96
CA LEU A 78 -29.63 -4.53 24.37
C LEU A 78 -28.47 -4.61 23.37
N ALA A 79 -28.32 -3.58 22.53
CA ALA A 79 -27.20 -3.48 21.59
C ALA A 79 -25.86 -3.36 22.33
N GLN A 80 -25.79 -2.57 23.40
CA GLN A 80 -24.57 -2.48 24.23
C GLN A 80 -24.20 -3.83 24.84
N ASN A 81 -25.16 -4.55 25.42
CA ASN A 81 -24.90 -5.85 26.02
C ASN A 81 -24.44 -6.90 24.98
N GLU A 82 -25.06 -6.92 23.79
CA GLU A 82 -24.63 -7.77 22.68
C GLU A 82 -23.19 -7.44 22.27
N ALA A 83 -22.85 -6.15 22.17
CA ALA A 83 -21.49 -5.74 21.83
C ALA A 83 -20.48 -6.07 22.93
N MET A 84 -20.79 -5.82 24.20
CA MET A 84 -19.88 -6.10 25.33
C MET A 84 -19.48 -7.58 25.44
N GLY A 85 -20.29 -8.50 24.90
CA GLY A 85 -19.95 -9.92 24.83
C GLY A 85 -18.86 -10.28 23.81
N HIS A 86 -18.51 -9.36 22.91
CA HIS A 86 -17.53 -9.56 21.83
C HIS A 86 -16.24 -8.73 22.01
N PHE A 87 -16.12 -8.02 23.13
CA PHE A 87 -14.96 -7.19 23.42
C PHE A 87 -14.45 -7.42 24.84
N HIS A 88 -13.14 -7.44 24.98
CA HIS A 88 -12.44 -7.55 26.24
C HIS A 88 -11.83 -6.20 26.63
N ARG A 89 -12.00 -5.79 27.89
CA ARG A 89 -11.36 -4.58 28.41
C ARG A 89 -10.02 -4.93 29.04
N CYS A 90 -8.92 -4.42 28.48
CA CYS A 90 -7.58 -4.67 29.00
C CYS A 90 -7.39 -4.03 30.39
N PRO A 91 -6.89 -4.78 31.40
CA PRO A 91 -6.65 -4.23 32.73
C PRO A 91 -5.49 -3.22 32.75
N SER A 92 -4.53 -3.34 31.83
CA SER A 92 -3.36 -2.45 31.74
C SER A 92 -3.68 -1.14 31.02
N CYS A 93 -4.01 -1.20 29.71
CA CYS A 93 -4.23 0.01 28.91
C CYS A 93 -5.67 0.54 28.93
N ARG A 94 -6.64 -0.23 29.45
CA ARG A 94 -8.08 0.10 29.52
C ARG A 94 -8.81 0.19 28.17
N ASN A 95 -8.15 -0.19 27.08
CA ASN A 95 -8.75 -0.29 25.75
C ASN A 95 -9.71 -1.49 25.66
N TYR A 96 -10.70 -1.38 24.78
CA TYR A 96 -11.60 -2.47 24.40
C TYR A 96 -11.11 -3.11 23.10
N VAL A 97 -10.79 -4.39 23.17
CA VAL A 97 -10.22 -5.14 22.04
C VAL A 97 -11.08 -6.34 21.70
N CYS A 98 -11.09 -6.75 20.43
CA CYS A 98 -11.79 -7.94 19.99
C CYS A 98 -11.03 -9.21 20.41
N ASP A 99 -11.68 -10.36 20.26
CA ASP A 99 -11.11 -11.67 20.61
C ASP A 99 -9.76 -11.94 19.91
N ALA A 100 -9.58 -11.48 18.67
CA ALA A 100 -8.33 -11.69 17.92
C ALA A 100 -7.12 -10.97 18.56
N ASP A 101 -7.36 -9.76 19.07
CA ASP A 101 -6.37 -8.87 19.69
C ASP A 101 -6.27 -9.04 21.21
N TRP A 102 -7.01 -10.00 21.77
CA TRP A 102 -6.95 -10.37 23.18
C TRP A 102 -6.00 -11.56 23.36
N ASN A 103 -5.07 -11.48 24.30
CA ASN A 103 -4.27 -12.62 24.75
C ASN A 103 -5.00 -13.31 25.91
N GLU A 104 -5.52 -14.49 25.64
CA GLU A 104 -6.31 -15.30 26.56
C GLU A 104 -5.48 -15.86 27.72
N GLU A 105 -4.19 -16.12 27.50
CA GLU A 105 -3.30 -16.73 28.49
C GLU A 105 -2.98 -15.74 29.63
N ASP A 106 -2.71 -14.48 29.27
CA ASP A 106 -2.34 -13.42 30.22
C ASP A 106 -3.51 -12.49 30.59
N SER A 107 -4.67 -12.67 29.97
CA SER A 107 -5.85 -11.80 30.16
C SER A 107 -5.55 -10.30 29.94
N MET A 108 -4.81 -9.99 28.87
CA MET A 108 -4.49 -8.63 28.43
C MET A 108 -4.55 -8.52 26.91
N CYS A 109 -4.54 -7.32 26.34
CA CYS A 109 -4.42 -7.18 24.89
C CYS A 109 -3.01 -7.53 24.40
N VAL A 110 -2.90 -7.93 23.12
CA VAL A 110 -1.63 -8.35 22.50
C VAL A 110 -0.54 -7.27 22.45
N GLU A 111 -0.91 -5.99 22.55
CA GLU A 111 0.06 -4.89 22.68
C GLU A 111 0.67 -4.79 24.10
N CYS A 112 -0.09 -5.16 25.13
CA CYS A 112 0.37 -5.14 26.52
C CYS A 112 1.04 -6.45 26.94
N ALA A 113 0.50 -7.58 26.49
CA ALA A 113 1.06 -8.91 26.70
C ALA A 113 1.01 -9.67 25.36
N PRO A 114 2.06 -9.58 24.53
CA PRO A 114 2.11 -10.28 23.27
C PRO A 114 2.16 -11.79 23.49
N ARG A 115 1.53 -12.56 22.60
CA ARG A 115 1.54 -14.02 22.67
C ARG A 115 2.96 -14.55 22.44
N GLU A 116 3.46 -15.38 23.36
CA GLU A 116 4.85 -15.87 23.33
C GLU A 116 5.20 -16.56 22.01
N ASN A 117 4.32 -17.42 21.51
CA ASN A 117 4.50 -18.14 20.25
C ASN A 117 4.65 -17.21 19.04
N VAL A 118 3.93 -16.09 19.00
CA VAL A 118 4.00 -15.08 17.94
C VAL A 118 5.35 -14.37 17.99
N GLU A 119 5.80 -13.95 19.17
CA GLU A 119 7.09 -13.26 19.32
C GLU A 119 8.27 -14.19 19.01
N VAL A 120 8.23 -15.45 19.46
CA VAL A 120 9.25 -16.45 19.10
C VAL A 120 9.29 -16.67 17.58
N THR A 121 8.12 -16.77 16.93
CA THR A 121 8.03 -16.95 15.48
C THR A 121 8.57 -15.73 14.74
N LYS A 122 8.22 -14.52 15.18
CA LYS A 122 8.70 -13.25 14.63
C LYS A 122 10.21 -13.12 14.76
N ALA A 123 10.78 -13.45 15.92
CA ALA A 123 12.22 -13.43 16.15
C ALA A 123 12.97 -14.41 15.22
N ARG A 124 12.46 -15.63 15.07
CA ARG A 124 13.02 -16.62 14.12
C ARG A 124 12.96 -16.12 12.68
N ALA A 125 11.81 -15.58 12.27
CA ALA A 125 11.62 -15.04 10.92
C ALA A 125 12.53 -13.83 10.66
N GLN A 126 12.74 -12.98 11.68
CA GLN A 126 13.66 -11.85 11.58
C GLN A 126 15.10 -12.33 11.39
N ARG A 127 15.58 -13.24 12.25
CA ARG A 127 16.93 -13.80 12.11
C ARG A 127 17.14 -14.45 10.75
N MET A 128 16.15 -15.17 10.25
CA MET A 128 16.19 -15.78 8.92
C MET A 128 16.36 -14.72 7.81
N LYS A 129 15.66 -13.58 7.89
CA LYS A 129 15.82 -12.47 6.93
C LYS A 129 17.23 -11.89 6.99
N ASP A 130 17.76 -11.68 8.19
CA ASP A 130 19.09 -11.12 8.39
C ASP A 130 20.16 -12.05 7.77
N GLU A 131 20.07 -13.36 8.02
CA GLU A 131 20.98 -14.35 7.43
C GLU A 131 20.90 -14.41 5.90
N ILE A 132 19.69 -14.27 5.33
CA ILE A 132 19.50 -14.19 3.87
C ILE A 132 20.21 -12.94 3.33
N GLN A 133 20.03 -11.79 3.99
CA GLN A 133 20.66 -10.53 3.57
C GLN A 133 22.18 -10.59 3.68
N GLU A 134 22.71 -11.11 4.78
CA GLU A 134 24.16 -11.30 4.98
C GLU A 134 24.77 -12.18 3.89
N LYS A 135 24.14 -13.33 3.60
CA LYS A 135 24.61 -14.24 2.53
C LYS A 135 24.51 -13.59 1.15
N ALA A 136 23.43 -12.85 0.88
CA ALA A 136 23.26 -12.16 -0.39
C ALA A 136 24.31 -11.05 -0.59
N GLN A 137 24.69 -10.33 0.48
CA GLN A 137 25.75 -9.31 0.42
C GLN A 137 27.13 -9.90 0.13
N GLN A 138 27.42 -11.09 0.66
CA GLN A 138 28.68 -11.78 0.43
C GLN A 138 28.75 -12.47 -0.94
N ALA A 139 27.60 -12.74 -1.55
CA ALA A 139 27.55 -13.35 -2.87
C ALA A 139 27.95 -12.34 -3.96
N SER A 140 29.04 -12.64 -4.69
CA SER A 140 29.37 -11.89 -5.90
C SER A 140 28.41 -12.26 -7.02
N VAL A 141 27.54 -11.32 -7.43
CA VAL A 141 26.59 -11.53 -8.54
C VAL A 141 27.28 -11.46 -9.91
N PHE A 142 28.40 -10.73 -10.00
CA PHE A 142 29.19 -10.63 -11.22
C PHE A 142 30.41 -11.54 -11.13
N THR A 143 30.40 -12.63 -11.91
CA THR A 143 31.58 -13.47 -12.14
C THR A 143 32.21 -13.09 -13.48
N GLY A 144 33.29 -12.30 -13.46
CA GLY A 144 34.01 -11.86 -14.67
C GLY A 144 34.66 -10.47 -14.51
N GLN A 145 35.43 -10.03 -15.50
CA GLN A 145 35.96 -8.66 -15.52
C GLN A 145 34.83 -7.67 -15.82
N ILE A 146 34.57 -6.76 -14.87
CA ILE A 146 33.65 -5.64 -15.07
C ILE A 146 34.38 -4.58 -15.91
N GLU A 147 34.37 -4.75 -17.22
CA GLU A 147 35.01 -3.80 -18.13
C GLU A 147 34.04 -2.69 -18.55
N ARG A 148 34.44 -1.45 -18.26
CA ARG A 148 33.71 -0.23 -18.64
C ARG A 148 34.02 0.23 -20.07
N ARG A 149 34.60 -0.63 -20.91
CA ARG A 149 35.02 -0.27 -22.27
C ARG A 149 34.01 -0.78 -23.29
N THR A 150 32.95 0.01 -23.45
CA THR A 150 32.10 -0.10 -24.62
C THR A 150 32.78 0.64 -25.76
N THR A 151 33.67 -0.04 -26.49
CA THR A 151 34.21 0.53 -27.73
C THR A 151 33.05 0.66 -28.71
N VAL A 152 32.94 1.78 -29.43
CA VAL A 152 31.89 1.94 -30.45
C VAL A 152 32.45 1.46 -31.78
N CYS A 153 31.70 0.63 -32.50
CA CYS A 153 32.12 0.15 -33.82
C CYS A 153 32.18 1.34 -34.80
N PRO A 154 33.32 1.55 -35.50
CA PRO A 154 33.45 2.67 -36.44
C PRO A 154 32.56 2.52 -37.68
N GLU A 155 32.17 1.29 -38.05
CA GLU A 155 31.34 1.03 -39.24
C GLU A 155 29.84 1.16 -38.96
N CYS A 156 29.33 0.63 -37.85
CA CYS A 156 27.90 0.61 -37.57
C CYS A 156 27.46 1.54 -36.43
N GLY A 157 28.39 2.20 -35.74
CA GLY A 157 28.13 3.12 -34.64
C GLY A 157 27.55 2.46 -33.38
N LYS A 158 27.44 1.14 -33.33
CA LYS A 158 26.87 0.42 -32.19
C LYS A 158 27.94 0.08 -31.14
N PRO A 159 27.57 0.09 -29.85
CA PRO A 159 28.44 -0.38 -28.77
C PRO A 159 28.87 -1.82 -29.03
N THR A 160 30.17 -2.08 -28.89
CA THR A 160 30.78 -3.39 -29.12
C THR A 160 31.82 -3.68 -28.02
N GLY A 161 31.93 -4.96 -27.62
CA GLY A 161 32.83 -5.40 -26.56
C GLY A 161 34.28 -5.55 -27.03
N GLU A 162 35.11 -6.16 -26.19
CA GLU A 162 36.50 -6.49 -26.52
C GLU A 162 36.54 -7.67 -27.51
N GLY A 163 36.51 -7.36 -28.81
CA GLY A 163 36.57 -8.36 -29.87
C GLY A 163 37.31 -7.84 -31.09
N LYS A 164 37.91 -8.73 -31.88
CA LYS A 164 38.54 -8.37 -33.16
C LYS A 164 37.53 -7.96 -34.23
N PHE A 165 36.25 -8.29 -34.03
CA PHE A 165 35.14 -8.00 -34.93
C PHE A 165 33.93 -7.50 -34.14
N CYS A 166 33.11 -6.66 -34.78
CA CYS A 166 31.89 -6.15 -34.20
C CYS A 166 30.82 -7.22 -34.16
N ASN A 167 30.35 -7.58 -32.97
CA ASN A 167 29.24 -8.54 -32.79
C ASN A 167 27.92 -8.09 -33.46
N ASN A 168 27.77 -6.81 -33.81
CA ASN A 168 26.55 -6.28 -34.40
C ASN A 168 26.58 -6.20 -35.94
N CYS A 169 27.75 -6.11 -36.57
CA CYS A 169 27.86 -5.93 -38.03
C CYS A 169 28.97 -6.74 -38.70
N GLY A 170 29.79 -7.47 -37.93
CA GLY A 170 30.90 -8.28 -38.44
C GLY A 170 32.16 -7.52 -38.84
N ALA A 171 32.15 -6.18 -38.80
CA ALA A 171 33.30 -5.37 -39.21
C ALA A 171 34.51 -5.56 -38.27
N PRO A 172 35.76 -5.61 -38.81
CA PRO A 172 36.95 -5.73 -37.97
C PRO A 172 37.17 -4.47 -37.13
N LEU A 173 37.42 -4.65 -35.84
CA LEU A 173 37.61 -3.57 -34.85
C LEU A 173 39.09 -3.27 -34.56
N GLY A 174 40.01 -4.01 -35.19
CA GLY A 174 41.46 -3.80 -35.07
C GLY A 174 42.06 -3.03 -36.24
N LEU A 175 43.14 -2.31 -35.96
CA LEU A 175 43.99 -1.64 -36.96
C LEU A 175 45.32 -2.41 -37.08
N LEU A 176 45.71 -2.79 -38.30
CA LEU A 176 47.04 -3.31 -38.64
C LEU A 176 48.00 -2.17 -38.91
N GLN A 177 49.25 -2.31 -38.48
CA GLN A 177 50.27 -1.33 -38.81
C GLN A 177 50.95 -1.72 -40.12
N CYS A 178 51.02 -0.79 -41.08
CA CYS A 178 51.66 -1.01 -42.36
C CYS A 178 53.15 -1.31 -42.15
N PRO A 179 53.68 -2.44 -42.63
CA PRO A 179 55.08 -2.80 -42.42
C PRO A 179 56.06 -1.86 -43.15
N LYS A 180 55.58 -1.09 -44.14
CA LYS A 180 56.42 -0.20 -44.95
C LYS A 180 56.47 1.23 -44.41
N CYS A 181 55.33 1.79 -44.00
CA CYS A 181 55.25 3.19 -43.57
C CYS A 181 54.77 3.37 -42.12
N GLY A 182 54.41 2.30 -41.42
CA GLY A 182 53.93 2.37 -40.04
C GLY A 182 52.52 2.92 -39.86
N ALA A 183 51.80 3.25 -40.94
CA ALA A 183 50.44 3.77 -40.88
C ALA A 183 49.45 2.70 -40.37
N ARG A 184 48.46 3.11 -39.56
CA ARG A 184 47.40 2.22 -39.07
C ARG A 184 46.33 2.05 -40.15
N VAL A 185 46.09 0.82 -40.57
CA VAL A 185 45.17 0.47 -41.65
C VAL A 185 44.14 -0.52 -41.13
N ALA A 186 42.88 -0.39 -41.56
CA ALA A 186 41.83 -1.35 -41.20
C ALA A 186 42.22 -2.77 -41.65
N ILE A 187 41.93 -3.76 -40.81
CA ILE A 187 42.14 -5.16 -41.16
C ILE A 187 41.29 -5.51 -42.40
N GLY A 188 41.90 -6.17 -43.40
CA GLY A 188 41.21 -6.62 -44.62
C GLY A 188 41.36 -5.70 -45.84
N THR A 189 42.01 -4.54 -45.71
CA THR A 189 42.38 -3.73 -46.88
C THR A 189 43.49 -4.43 -47.66
N ARG A 190 43.36 -4.57 -49.00
CA ARG A 190 44.39 -5.22 -49.84
C ARG A 190 45.63 -4.33 -50.04
N PHE A 191 45.49 -3.02 -49.88
CA PHE A 191 46.56 -2.04 -50.05
C PHE A 191 46.48 -0.98 -48.97
N CYS A 192 47.63 -0.49 -48.53
CA CYS A 192 47.75 0.63 -47.62
C CYS A 192 47.37 1.90 -48.37
N GLY A 193 46.36 2.63 -47.88
CA GLY A 193 45.91 3.88 -48.49
C GLY A 193 46.96 4.99 -48.52
N GLU A 194 47.94 4.95 -47.60
CA GLU A 194 48.97 5.99 -47.46
C GLU A 194 50.18 5.77 -48.38
N CYS A 195 50.67 4.54 -48.50
CA CYS A 195 51.91 4.27 -49.24
C CYS A 195 51.74 3.30 -50.42
N GLY A 196 50.51 2.87 -50.70
CA GLY A 196 50.17 1.92 -51.77
C GLY A 196 50.73 0.51 -51.54
N ASN A 197 51.41 0.25 -50.42
CA ASN A 197 51.98 -1.05 -50.14
C ASN A 197 50.87 -2.08 -50.02
N ARG A 198 51.02 -3.23 -50.69
CA ARG A 198 50.07 -4.33 -50.54
C ARG A 198 50.13 -4.82 -49.09
N MET A 199 48.99 -4.74 -48.41
CA MET A 199 48.82 -5.29 -47.08
C MET A 199 48.52 -6.77 -47.29
N GLN A 200 49.44 -7.65 -46.85
CA GLN A 200 49.25 -9.10 -46.89
C GLN A 200 48.42 -9.55 -45.70
#